data_AF-A0A9W6YN64-F1
#
_entry.id   AF-A0A9W6YN64-F1
#
_cell.length_a   1.000
_cell.length_b   1.000
_cell.length_c   1.000
_cell.angle_alpha   90.00
_cell.angle_beta   90.00
_cell.angle_gamma   90.00
#
_symmetry.space_group_name_H-M   'P 1'
#
loop_
_entity.id
_entity.type
_entity.pdbx_description
1 polymer ?
#
loop_
_entity_poly.entity_id
_entity_poly.type
_entity_poly.pdbx_seq_one_letter_code
_entity_poly.pdbx_strand_id
1 'polypeptide(L)'
;MGPMLKPKGVEDKLSLSGLLNVLDGVIDCPGRIVIMTTNHPEKLDPALVRPGRVNKKLLLGHMGPKQVQQMIEYYCDSSLSEEQQARLHALLVVKQAQFTPAEVEELCAEFDNVDSILGGLEQAREA
;
A
#
# COMPACT_ATOMS: atom_id res chain seq x y z
N MET A 1 36.73 0.90 -43.52
CA MET A 1 35.87 1.48 -42.47
C MET A 1 35.15 0.32 -41.81
N GLY A 2 35.68 -0.18 -40.68
CA GLY A 2 35.14 -1.37 -40.01
C GLY A 2 33.82 -1.06 -39.28
N PRO A 3 33.01 -2.07 -38.96
CA PRO A 3 31.73 -1.84 -38.30
C PRO A 3 31.95 -1.20 -36.91
N MET A 4 31.31 -0.05 -36.69
CA MET A 4 31.22 0.57 -35.37
C MET A 4 30.57 -0.41 -34.40
N LEU A 5 31.32 -0.85 -33.40
CA LEU A 5 30.79 -1.52 -32.23
C LEU A 5 29.75 -0.58 -31.60
N LYS A 6 28.47 -0.98 -31.63
CA LYS A 6 27.43 -0.30 -30.86
C LYS A 6 27.90 -0.24 -29.41
N PRO A 7 27.74 0.90 -28.70
CA PRO A 7 28.12 0.98 -27.30
C PRO A 7 27.38 -0.15 -26.57
N LYS A 8 28.13 -1.02 -25.88
CA LYS A 8 27.55 -1.99 -24.95
C LYS A 8 26.72 -1.18 -23.96
N GLY A 9 25.40 -1.25 -24.08
CA GLY A 9 24.50 -0.68 -23.10
C GLY A 9 24.94 -1.21 -21.73
N VAL A 10 25.00 -0.32 -20.75
CA VAL A 10 25.34 -0.67 -19.37
C VAL A 10 24.46 -1.86 -19.00
N GLU A 11 25.05 -3.05 -18.86
CA GLU A 11 24.32 -4.22 -18.40
C GLU A 11 23.78 -3.87 -17.03
N ASP A 12 22.45 -3.81 -16.92
CA ASP A 12 21.79 -3.62 -15.65
C ASP A 12 22.24 -4.76 -14.74
N LYS A 13 22.94 -4.43 -13.64
CA LYS A 13 23.54 -5.43 -12.75
C LYS A 13 22.48 -6.34 -12.12
N LEU A 14 21.22 -5.93 -12.19
CA LEU A 14 20.05 -6.67 -11.75
C LEU A 14 19.27 -7.15 -12.98
N SER A 15 19.67 -8.29 -13.53
CA SER A 15 18.85 -8.96 -14.54
C SER A 15 17.65 -9.65 -13.88
N LEU A 16 16.50 -9.63 -14.55
CA LEU A 16 15.33 -10.38 -14.11
C LEU A 16 15.65 -11.86 -13.93
N SER A 17 16.44 -12.45 -14.83
CA SER A 17 16.91 -13.83 -14.72
C SER A 17 17.73 -14.08 -13.45
N GLY A 18 18.58 -13.13 -13.05
CA GLY A 18 19.33 -13.19 -11.80
C GLY A 18 18.41 -13.20 -10.58
N LEU A 19 17.44 -12.28 -10.52
CA LEU A 19 16.46 -12.23 -9.45
C LEU A 19 15.65 -13.54 -9.35
N LEU A 20 15.21 -14.08 -10.49
CA LEU A 20 14.45 -15.32 -10.54
C LEU A 20 15.25 -16.52 -10.02
N ASN A 21 16.54 -16.61 -10.36
CA ASN A 21 17.40 -17.67 -9.85
C ASN A 21 17.62 -17.59 -8.32
N VAL A 22 17.65 -16.37 -7.77
CA VAL A 22 17.74 -16.16 -6.31
C VAL A 22 16.44 -16.57 -5.62
N LEU A 23 15.28 -16.26 -6.21
CA LEU A 23 13.97 -16.63 -5.68
C LEU A 23 13.68 -18.12 -5.78
N ASP A 24 14.09 -18.76 -6.89
CA ASP A 24 13.91 -20.20 -7.11
C ASP A 24 14.84 -21.06 -6.27
N GLY A 25 15.88 -20.46 -5.67
CA GLY A 25 16.72 -21.14 -4.70
C GLY A 25 17.39 -22.38 -5.27
N VAL A 26 18.39 -22.18 -6.15
CA VAL A 26 19.33 -23.26 -6.53
C VAL A 26 19.98 -23.92 -5.29
N ILE A 27 19.94 -23.24 -4.14
CA ILE A 27 20.27 -23.77 -2.81
C ILE A 27 19.01 -23.65 -1.93
N ASP A 28 18.45 -24.80 -1.54
CA ASP A 28 17.25 -24.87 -0.72
C ASP A 28 17.49 -24.23 0.66
N CYS A 29 16.61 -23.31 1.06
CA CYS A 29 16.70 -22.55 2.32
C CYS A 29 15.41 -22.75 3.11
N PRO A 30 15.29 -23.85 3.86
CA PRO A 30 14.06 -24.21 4.55
C PRO A 30 13.65 -23.13 5.54
N GLY A 31 12.34 -22.84 5.60
CA GLY A 31 11.77 -21.84 6.52
C GLY A 31 11.87 -20.38 6.05
N ARG A 32 12.35 -20.12 4.83
CA ARG A 32 12.41 -18.75 4.28
C ARG A 32 11.03 -18.25 3.84
N ILE A 33 10.68 -17.04 4.27
CA ILE A 33 9.52 -16.28 3.78
C ILE A 33 10.05 -15.06 3.02
N VAL A 34 9.58 -14.85 1.80
CA VAL A 34 9.89 -13.66 0.99
C VAL A 34 8.65 -12.78 0.91
N ILE A 35 8.81 -11.51 1.26
CA ILE A 35 7.77 -10.47 1.10
C ILE A 35 8.21 -9.52 0.01
N MET A 36 7.31 -9.25 -0.94
CA MET A 36 7.52 -8.32 -2.03
C MET A 36 6.39 -7.29 -2.03
N THR A 37 6.72 -6.03 -2.29
CA THR A 37 5.75 -4.95 -2.42
C THR A 37 5.91 -4.29 -3.79
N THR A 38 4.81 -3.84 -4.37
CA THR A 38 4.81 -3.04 -5.59
C THR A 38 3.55 -2.19 -5.65
N ASN A 39 3.68 -0.97 -6.16
CA ASN A 39 2.54 -0.11 -6.49
C ASN A 39 2.00 -0.40 -7.90
N HIS A 40 2.74 -1.18 -8.70
CA HIS A 40 2.43 -1.49 -10.09
C HIS A 40 2.49 -3.01 -10.35
N PRO A 41 1.54 -3.79 -9.81
CA PRO A 41 1.50 -5.24 -10.02
C PRO A 41 1.35 -5.63 -11.50
N GLU A 42 0.75 -4.77 -12.32
CA GLU A 42 0.57 -4.94 -13.77
C GLU A 42 1.87 -4.90 -14.56
N LYS A 43 2.93 -4.28 -14.00
CA LYS A 43 4.26 -4.20 -14.64
C LYS A 43 5.16 -5.38 -14.28
N LEU A 44 4.72 -6.27 -13.39
CA LEU A 44 5.51 -7.43 -13.00
C LEU A 44 5.50 -8.49 -14.10
N ASP A 45 6.66 -9.09 -14.34
CA ASP A 45 6.77 -10.23 -15.25
C ASP A 45 5.90 -11.41 -14.74
N PRO A 46 5.02 -11.99 -15.57
CA PRO A 46 4.18 -13.12 -15.18
C PRO A 46 4.95 -14.30 -14.60
N ALA A 47 6.20 -14.52 -15.03
CA ALA A 47 7.06 -15.56 -14.49
C ALA A 47 7.38 -15.32 -13.01
N LEU A 48 7.53 -14.07 -12.57
CA LEU A 48 7.82 -13.73 -11.17
C LEU A 48 6.67 -14.09 -10.23
N VAL A 49 5.43 -13.85 -10.67
CA VAL A 49 4.22 -13.97 -9.84
C VAL A 49 3.46 -15.29 -10.01
N ARG A 50 4.05 -16.25 -10.73
CA ARG A 50 3.46 -17.58 -10.97
C ARG A 50 3.41 -18.42 -9.69
N PRO A 51 2.47 -19.37 -9.59
CA PRO A 51 2.45 -20.35 -8.49
C PRO A 51 3.81 -21.05 -8.34
N GLY A 52 4.30 -21.14 -7.10
CA GLY A 52 5.63 -21.68 -6.77
C GLY A 52 6.66 -20.61 -6.39
N ARG A 53 6.49 -19.36 -6.85
CA ARG A 53 7.30 -18.20 -6.41
C ARG A 53 6.50 -17.29 -5.47
N VAL A 54 5.32 -16.86 -5.91
CA VAL A 54 4.40 -16.03 -5.11
C VAL A 54 3.11 -16.80 -4.88
N ASN A 55 2.90 -17.27 -3.64
CA ASN A 55 1.73 -18.05 -3.28
C ASN A 55 0.57 -17.21 -2.72
N LYS A 56 0.87 -16.05 -2.12
CA LYS A 56 -0.12 -15.13 -1.56
C LYS A 56 0.05 -13.74 -2.14
N LYS A 57 -1.05 -13.13 -2.56
CA LYS A 57 -1.12 -11.76 -3.08
C LYS A 57 -2.14 -11.01 -2.23
N LEU A 58 -1.71 -9.89 -1.63
CA LEU A 58 -2.55 -9.03 -0.81
C LEU A 58 -2.56 -7.65 -1.44
N LEU A 59 -3.75 -7.12 -1.69
CA LEU A 59 -3.93 -5.73 -2.13
C LEU A 59 -4.09 -4.84 -0.89
N LEU A 60 -3.16 -3.90 -0.72
CA LEU A 60 -3.26 -2.86 0.30
C LEU A 60 -3.80 -1.60 -0.38
N GLY A 61 -5.12 -1.40 -0.29
CA GLY A 61 -5.82 -0.26 -0.88
C GLY A 61 -6.15 0.83 0.12
N HIS A 62 -7.07 1.71 -0.27
CA HIS A 62 -7.64 2.72 0.62
C HIS A 62 -8.40 2.10 1.79
N MET A 63 -8.51 2.87 2.87
CA MET A 63 -9.14 2.41 4.10
C MET A 63 -10.65 2.37 3.99
N GLY A 64 -11.24 1.31 4.55
CA GLY A 64 -12.68 1.22 4.74
C GLY A 64 -13.16 2.02 5.96
N PRO A 65 -14.47 2.29 6.08
CA PRO A 65 -15.05 3.07 7.19
C PRO A 65 -14.67 2.54 8.57
N LYS A 66 -14.71 1.22 8.76
CA LYS A 66 -14.34 0.58 10.02
C LYS A 66 -12.86 0.75 10.36
N GLN A 67 -11.98 0.74 9.36
CA GLN A 67 -10.54 0.88 9.57
C GLN A 67 -10.21 2.32 10.00
N VAL A 68 -10.84 3.32 9.34
CA VAL A 68 -10.70 4.72 9.76
C VAL A 68 -11.22 4.91 11.18
N GLN A 69 -12.41 4.39 11.50
CA GLN A 69 -12.96 4.45 12.84
C GLN A 69 -11.98 3.88 13.86
N GLN A 70 -11.52 2.64 13.66
CA GLN A 70 -10.59 1.97 14.57
C GLN A 70 -9.30 2.77 14.77
N MET A 71 -8.79 3.40 13.71
CA MET A 71 -7.61 4.23 13.79
C MET A 71 -7.88 5.48 14.65
N ILE A 72 -8.95 6.21 14.38
CA ILE A 72 -9.30 7.40 15.18
C ILE A 72 -9.52 7.01 16.65
N GLU A 73 -10.25 5.92 16.92
CA GLU A 73 -10.50 5.46 18.30
C GLU A 73 -9.21 5.10 19.03
N TYR A 74 -8.26 4.49 18.32
CA TYR A 74 -6.95 4.15 18.86
C TYR A 74 -6.11 5.39 19.21
N TYR A 75 -6.05 6.38 18.32
CA TYR A 75 -5.25 7.59 18.56
C TYR A 75 -5.88 8.51 19.61
N CYS A 76 -7.22 8.58 19.66
CA CYS A 76 -7.94 9.43 20.62
C CYS A 76 -8.22 8.75 21.97
N ASP A 77 -7.85 7.47 22.15
CA ASP A 77 -8.20 6.64 23.31
C ASP A 77 -9.69 6.77 23.71
N SER A 78 -10.57 6.83 22.70
CA SER A 78 -11.99 7.10 22.90
C SER A 78 -12.82 6.46 21.78
N SER A 79 -14.05 6.05 22.07
CA SER A 79 -14.95 5.49 21.06
C SER A 79 -15.75 6.59 20.37
N LEU A 80 -15.96 6.46 19.06
CA LEU A 80 -16.78 7.43 18.31
C LEU A 80 -18.25 7.33 18.76
N SER A 81 -18.89 8.47 18.97
CA SER A 81 -20.34 8.55 19.21
C SER A 81 -21.14 8.13 17.98
N GLU A 82 -22.44 7.81 18.14
CA GLU A 82 -23.31 7.45 17.02
C GLU A 82 -23.35 8.55 15.93
N GLU A 83 -23.31 9.82 16.34
CA GLU A 83 -23.26 10.97 15.43
C GLU A 83 -21.93 11.02 14.65
N GLN A 84 -20.80 10.82 15.33
CA GLN A 84 -19.48 10.80 14.71
C GLN A 84 -19.31 9.62 13.74
N GLN A 85 -19.83 8.44 14.10
CA GLN A 85 -19.87 7.28 13.22
C GLN A 85 -20.72 7.55 11.98
N ALA A 86 -21.88 8.19 12.14
CA ALA A 86 -22.74 8.56 11.02
C ALA A 86 -22.06 9.57 10.08
N ARG A 87 -21.35 10.57 10.62
CA ARG A 87 -20.55 11.53 9.83
C ARG A 87 -19.45 10.83 9.03
N LEU A 88 -18.66 9.98 9.69
CA LEU A 88 -17.60 9.21 9.04
C LEU A 88 -18.15 8.30 7.94
N HIS A 89 -19.26 7.62 8.20
CA HIS A 89 -19.93 6.78 7.21
C HIS A 89 -20.43 7.59 6.01
N ALA A 90 -21.02 8.76 6.24
CA ALA A 90 -21.45 9.65 5.16
C ALA A 90 -20.25 10.06 4.27
N LEU A 91 -19.11 10.38 4.87
CA LEU A 91 -17.91 10.77 4.13
C LEU A 91 -17.35 9.61 3.28
N LEU A 92 -17.12 8.44 3.87
CA LEU A 92 -16.47 7.33 3.16
C LEU A 92 -17.40 6.55 2.24
N VAL A 93 -18.68 6.43 2.57
CA VAL A 93 -19.63 5.58 1.83
C VAL A 93 -20.48 6.40 0.87
N VAL A 94 -21.04 7.53 1.34
CA VAL A 94 -21.94 8.35 0.51
C VAL A 94 -21.15 9.25 -0.43
N LYS A 95 -20.17 9.99 0.09
CA LYS A 95 -19.26 10.82 -0.75
C LYS A 95 -18.17 9.99 -1.45
N GLN A 96 -18.06 8.70 -1.16
CA GLN A 96 -17.02 7.79 -1.70
C GLN A 96 -15.59 8.31 -1.52
N ALA A 97 -15.35 9.06 -0.44
CA ALA A 97 -14.03 9.58 -0.13
C ALA A 97 -13.05 8.44 0.13
N GLN A 98 -11.89 8.51 -0.51
CA GLN A 98 -10.82 7.54 -0.35
C GLN A 98 -9.70 8.14 0.48
N PHE A 99 -9.21 7.39 1.46
CA PHE A 99 -8.09 7.79 2.31
C PHE A 99 -7.08 6.65 2.41
N THR A 100 -5.81 7.01 2.31
CA THR A 100 -4.70 6.13 2.67
C THR A 100 -4.53 6.10 4.19
N PRO A 101 -3.94 5.03 4.75
CA PRO A 101 -3.57 5.00 6.17
C PRO A 101 -2.71 6.21 6.60
N ALA A 102 -1.78 6.64 5.75
CA ALA A 102 -0.87 7.75 6.05
C ALA A 102 -1.60 9.09 6.17
N GLU A 103 -2.60 9.37 5.32
CA GLU A 103 -3.38 10.61 5.41
C GLU A 103 -4.20 10.69 6.72
N VAL A 104 -4.73 9.55 7.17
CA VAL A 104 -5.47 9.51 8.45
C VAL A 104 -4.52 9.60 9.64
N GLU A 105 -3.35 8.98 9.56
CA GLU A 105 -2.31 9.12 10.58
C GLU A 105 -1.89 10.58 10.76
N GLU A 106 -1.66 11.29 9.66
CA GLU A 106 -1.26 12.70 9.69
C GLU A 106 -2.30 13.55 10.42
N LEU A 107 -3.59 13.37 10.12
CA LEU A 107 -4.68 14.08 10.82
C LEU A 107 -4.78 13.70 12.29
N CYS A 108 -4.63 12.41 12.64
CA CYS A 108 -4.61 11.97 14.03
C CYS A 108 -3.38 12.48 14.80
N ALA A 109 -2.27 12.79 14.11
CA ALA A 109 -1.08 13.38 14.72
C ALA A 109 -1.21 14.90 14.89
N GLU A 110 -2.01 15.57 14.05
CA GLU A 110 -2.26 17.01 14.12
C GLU A 110 -3.32 17.38 15.18
N PHE A 111 -4.32 16.52 15.39
CA PHE A 111 -5.47 16.81 16.24
C PHE A 111 -5.66 15.78 17.36
N ASP A 112 -5.88 16.26 18.59
CA ASP A 112 -6.11 15.41 19.78
C ASP A 112 -7.58 15.04 20.02
N ASN A 113 -8.51 15.45 19.14
CA ASN A 113 -9.94 15.20 19.34
C ASN A 113 -10.65 14.74 18.05
N VAL A 114 -11.62 13.86 18.24
CA VAL A 114 -12.36 13.19 17.16
C VAL A 114 -13.04 14.19 16.23
N ASP A 115 -13.66 15.25 16.75
CA ASP A 115 -14.40 16.21 15.92
C ASP A 115 -13.49 17.02 15.00
N SER A 116 -12.30 17.38 15.46
CA SER A 116 -11.29 18.07 14.65
C SER A 116 -10.71 17.15 13.58
N ILE A 117 -10.46 15.88 13.90
CA ILE A 117 -10.02 14.88 12.92
C ILE A 117 -11.09 14.68 11.84
N LEU A 118 -12.36 14.52 12.23
CA LEU A 118 -13.46 14.38 11.27
C LEU A 118 -13.61 15.63 10.39
N GLY A 119 -13.47 16.83 10.99
CA GLY A 119 -13.45 18.09 10.23
C GLY A 119 -12.28 18.16 9.24
N GLY A 120 -11.10 17.71 9.62
CA GLY A 120 -9.93 17.63 8.74
C GLY A 120 -10.14 16.65 7.58
N LEU A 121 -10.73 15.48 7.84
CA LEU A 121 -11.10 14.51 6.81
C LEU A 121 -12.12 15.08 5.81
N GLU A 122 -13.12 15.83 6.29
CA GLU A 122 -14.10 16.50 5.45
C GLU A 122 -13.44 17.55 4.55
N GLN A 123 -12.58 18.41 5.10
CA GLN A 123 -11.86 19.45 4.34
C GLN A 123 -10.93 18.87 3.28
N ALA A 124 -10.20 17.80 3.61
CA ALA A 124 -9.27 17.13 2.69
C ALA A 124 -9.95 16.55 1.44
N ARG A 125 -11.29 16.46 1.42
CA ARG A 125 -12.07 15.92 0.31
C ARG A 125 -13.11 16.88 -0.26
N GLU A 126 -13.12 18.13 0.20
CA GLU A 126 -13.89 19.23 -0.39
C GLU A 126 -13.06 20.13 -1.31
N ALA A 127 -11.73 19.93 -1.36
CA ALA A 127 -10.79 20.56 -2.30
C ALA A 127 -10.60 19.73 -3.57
#